data_AF-A0A1G9PDS2-F1
#
_entry.id   AF-A0A1G9PDS2-F1
#
_cell.length_a   1.000
_cell.length_b   1.000
_cell.length_c   1.000
_cell.angle_alpha   90.00
_cell.angle_beta   90.00
_cell.angle_gamma   90.00
#
_symmetry.space_group_name_H-M   'P 1'
#
loop_
_entity.id
_entity.type
_entity.pdbx_description
1 polymer ?
#
loop_
_entity_poly.entity_id
_entity_poly.type
_entity_poly.pdbx_seq_one_letter_code
_entity_poly.pdbx_strand_id
1 'polypeptide(L)'
;MRAGKLLGAWAAVIIVAVTWPFMVPGHSFALRDMVVLPDMALTHASLGFGDLPARNVPQDAVLALTPFPVTLVRIIVVAAACAAAYAGYRVGTSPFGRAAAMTLAVWNPFVVERLLQGQWSLAVAAWLMPFIAVSGSVVAMWVASLTPTGALAAASLSTRPRHVIAAVLFCSPWVGASVLSLSAGTATAESAAAFAPRAQQWVGTLGALLGLGGIWNADAVPPSRSAGFAVFGVALFVLLALGWRAVPRSLLALASVGFAVALASWLGLVGIVIEWLPGAGLLRDGQKWVILSIPAYVYAAGALRPRVAAAALACALLQVPDAPAALAPLRPVTVAPPLIDARGRDVFFLDRPTLLTRGDGVPVVDPATKVMNVVESGALRIDGRVVDAPSPRWSRAQAIAGDAGGAGSTDALAALGIGVVVYPDGRVVETGAPARQLPPAGLALFALWWAAPLLAVAAPAGPATGTARVNGPRKQP
;
A
#
# COMPACT_ATOMS: atom_id res chain seq x y z
N MET A 1 -18.58 -22.07 -25.35
CA MET A 1 -19.46 -21.07 -24.66
C MET A 1 -19.68 -21.34 -23.17
N ARG A 2 -20.02 -22.56 -22.71
CA ARG A 2 -20.34 -22.84 -21.28
C ARG A 2 -19.17 -22.55 -20.31
N ALA A 3 -17.96 -23.00 -20.62
CA ALA A 3 -16.79 -22.77 -19.75
C ALA A 3 -16.42 -21.29 -19.59
N GLY A 4 -16.54 -20.48 -20.65
CA GLY A 4 -16.28 -19.03 -20.57
C GLY A 4 -17.27 -18.31 -19.67
N LYS A 5 -18.56 -18.67 -19.72
CA LYS A 5 -19.59 -18.12 -18.81
C LYS A 5 -19.32 -18.49 -17.35
N LEU A 6 -18.91 -19.74 -17.08
CA LEU A 6 -18.55 -20.19 -15.73
C LEU A 6 -17.33 -19.45 -15.18
N LEU A 7 -16.31 -19.21 -16.01
CA LEU A 7 -15.14 -18.42 -15.59
C LEU A 7 -15.48 -16.95 -15.34
N GLY A 8 -16.35 -16.35 -16.16
CA GLY A 8 -16.86 -14.99 -15.92
C GLY A 8 -17.64 -14.90 -14.60
N ALA A 9 -18.53 -15.87 -14.34
CA ALA A 9 -19.25 -15.96 -13.07
C ALA A 9 -18.29 -16.16 -11.88
N TRP A 10 -17.28 -17.03 -12.03
CA TRP A 10 -16.26 -17.23 -11.02
C TRP A 10 -15.50 -15.94 -10.71
N ALA A 11 -15.09 -15.18 -11.74
CA ALA A 11 -14.46 -13.87 -11.58
C ALA A 11 -15.34 -12.94 -10.74
N ALA A 12 -16.62 -12.83 -11.11
CA ALA A 12 -17.56 -11.97 -10.42
C ALA A 12 -17.72 -12.36 -8.95
N VAL A 13 -17.83 -13.66 -8.66
CA VAL A 13 -17.94 -14.18 -7.29
C VAL A 13 -16.73 -13.78 -6.44
N ILE A 14 -15.50 -14.07 -6.89
CA ILE A 14 -14.30 -13.78 -6.08
C ILE A 14 -14.05 -12.27 -5.93
N ILE A 15 -14.36 -11.47 -6.97
CA ILE A 15 -14.22 -10.01 -6.92
C ILE A 15 -15.21 -9.44 -5.92
N VAL A 16 -16.50 -9.76 -6.04
CA VAL A 16 -17.54 -9.30 -5.11
C VAL A 16 -17.19 -9.75 -3.69
N ALA A 17 -16.80 -11.00 -3.51
CA ALA A 17 -16.52 -11.55 -2.19
C ALA A 17 -15.36 -10.84 -1.45
N VAL A 18 -14.38 -10.26 -2.15
CA VAL A 18 -13.29 -9.49 -1.53
C VAL A 18 -13.53 -7.98 -1.53
N THR A 19 -14.36 -7.46 -2.44
CA THR A 19 -14.58 -6.01 -2.61
C THR A 19 -15.95 -5.51 -2.14
N TRP A 20 -16.84 -6.39 -1.67
CA TRP A 20 -18.19 -6.03 -1.24
C TRP A 20 -18.25 -4.89 -0.19
N PRO A 21 -17.29 -4.69 0.75
CA PRO A 21 -17.35 -3.55 1.66
C PRO A 21 -17.32 -2.20 0.92
N PHE A 22 -16.72 -2.14 -0.26
CA PHE A 22 -16.68 -0.95 -1.11
C PHE A 22 -17.94 -0.78 -1.98
N MET A 23 -18.78 -1.82 -2.06
CA MET A 23 -20.02 -1.81 -2.84
C MET A 23 -21.24 -1.37 -2.02
N VAL A 24 -21.16 -1.40 -0.68
CA VAL A 24 -22.27 -0.99 0.18
C VAL A 24 -22.34 0.54 0.36
N PRO A 25 -23.53 1.15 0.54
CA PRO A 25 -23.67 2.60 0.72
C PRO A 25 -22.92 3.14 1.95
N GLY A 26 -22.50 4.41 1.89
CA GLY A 26 -21.93 5.14 3.02
C GLY A 26 -20.84 6.15 2.61
N HIS A 27 -20.54 7.07 3.55
CA HIS A 27 -19.83 8.32 3.25
C HIS A 27 -18.35 8.33 3.61
N SER A 28 -17.86 7.39 4.41
CA SER A 28 -16.44 7.39 4.80
C SER A 28 -15.94 5.99 5.04
N PHE A 29 -14.63 5.79 4.89
CA PHE A 29 -13.95 4.57 5.29
C PHE A 29 -12.95 4.92 6.39
N ALA A 30 -13.04 4.24 7.53
CA ALA A 30 -12.07 4.38 8.60
C ALA A 30 -11.77 3.01 9.23
N LEU A 31 -10.56 2.52 9.01
CA LEU A 31 -10.03 1.28 9.58
C LEU A 31 -8.51 1.36 9.62
N ARG A 32 -7.93 1.44 10.82
CA ARG A 32 -6.47 1.49 11.03
C ARG A 32 -5.81 2.57 10.18
N ASP A 33 -5.02 2.19 9.18
CA ASP A 33 -4.29 3.12 8.31
C ASP A 33 -5.21 3.84 7.29
N MET A 34 -6.42 3.32 7.06
CA MET A 34 -7.37 3.90 6.11
C MET A 34 -8.22 4.95 6.81
N VAL A 35 -8.17 6.18 6.30
CA VAL A 35 -9.19 7.22 6.55
C VAL A 35 -9.47 7.93 5.24
N VAL A 36 -10.67 7.75 4.71
CA VAL A 36 -11.17 8.39 3.48
C VAL A 36 -12.50 9.04 3.81
N LEU A 37 -12.54 10.37 3.73
CA LEU A 37 -13.69 11.20 4.08
C LEU A 37 -14.32 11.79 2.81
N PRO A 38 -15.58 12.28 2.84
CA PRO A 38 -16.20 12.96 1.69
C PRO A 38 -15.42 14.21 1.29
N ASP A 39 -14.95 14.93 2.31
CA ASP A 39 -14.18 16.16 2.18
C ASP A 39 -12.77 15.88 2.70
N MET A 40 -11.79 15.90 1.81
CA MET A 40 -10.38 15.80 2.16
C MET A 40 -9.68 17.10 1.78
N ALA A 41 -8.82 17.59 2.66
CA ALA A 41 -8.09 18.82 2.42
C ALA A 41 -6.72 18.54 1.79
N LEU A 42 -6.28 19.45 0.91
CA LEU A 42 -4.91 19.43 0.41
C LEU A 42 -4.00 20.01 1.50
N THR A 43 -3.40 19.13 2.29
CA THR A 43 -2.52 19.48 3.44
C THR A 43 -1.04 19.47 3.05
N HIS A 44 -0.18 20.07 3.88
CA HIS A 44 1.28 19.94 3.71
C HIS A 44 1.73 18.47 3.72
N ALA A 45 1.14 17.66 4.60
CA ALA A 45 1.41 16.22 4.70
C ALA A 45 0.99 15.46 3.43
N SER A 46 -0.14 15.81 2.82
CA SER A 46 -0.61 15.19 1.56
C SER A 46 0.33 15.41 0.37
N LEU A 47 1.15 16.46 0.43
CA LEU A 47 2.18 16.81 -0.55
C LEU A 47 3.60 16.38 -0.13
N GLY A 48 3.76 15.76 1.06
CA GLY A 48 5.03 15.24 1.56
C GLY A 48 5.90 16.25 2.32
N PHE A 49 5.34 17.39 2.72
CA PHE A 49 6.01 18.45 3.49
C PHE A 49 5.38 18.64 4.87
N GLY A 50 4.80 17.57 5.42
CA GLY A 50 4.32 17.53 6.81
C GLY A 50 5.42 17.13 7.79
N ASP A 51 5.04 16.80 9.03
CA ASP A 51 5.99 16.41 10.08
C ASP A 51 6.46 14.94 9.98
N LEU A 52 5.83 14.15 9.11
CA LEU A 52 6.07 12.70 8.95
C LEU A 52 6.62 12.36 7.56
N PRO A 53 7.29 11.20 7.39
CA PRO A 53 7.75 10.74 6.08
C PRO A 53 6.60 10.68 5.05
N ALA A 54 6.90 11.01 3.79
CA ALA A 54 5.97 11.16 2.68
C ALA A 54 5.35 9.83 2.16
N ARG A 55 4.84 8.97 3.06
CA ARG A 55 4.34 7.63 2.75
C ARG A 55 2.96 7.60 2.08
N ASN A 56 2.17 8.66 2.24
CA ASN A 56 0.84 8.80 1.62
C ASN A 56 0.87 9.66 0.34
N VAL A 57 2.06 10.03 -0.15
CA VAL A 57 2.19 10.85 -1.35
C VAL A 57 2.35 9.93 -2.56
N PRO A 58 1.54 10.10 -3.63
CA PRO A 58 0.56 11.16 -3.87
C PRO A 58 -0.89 10.81 -3.48
N GLN A 59 -1.15 9.63 -2.89
CA GLN A 59 -2.49 9.15 -2.56
C GLN A 59 -3.39 10.22 -1.93
N ASP A 60 -2.95 10.84 -0.83
CA ASP A 60 -3.81 11.77 -0.08
C ASP A 60 -4.07 13.06 -0.88
N ALA A 61 -3.11 13.53 -1.68
CA ALA A 61 -3.30 14.67 -2.58
C ALA A 61 -4.28 14.35 -3.72
N VAL A 62 -4.25 13.12 -4.28
CA VAL A 62 -5.25 12.66 -5.26
C VAL A 62 -6.65 12.71 -4.66
N LEU A 63 -6.80 12.23 -3.42
CA LEU A 63 -8.10 12.22 -2.74
C LEU A 63 -8.58 13.63 -2.35
N ALA A 64 -7.66 14.53 -1.98
CA ALA A 64 -8.00 15.92 -1.67
C ALA A 64 -8.47 16.73 -2.89
N LEU A 65 -7.99 16.39 -4.10
CA LEU A 65 -8.29 17.14 -5.32
C LEU A 65 -9.41 16.54 -6.17
N THR A 66 -9.96 15.39 -5.78
CA THR A 66 -11.12 14.80 -6.45
C THR A 66 -12.41 15.22 -5.74
N PRO A 67 -13.49 15.55 -6.47
CA PRO A 67 -14.76 15.91 -5.85
C PRO A 67 -15.44 14.76 -5.07
N PHE A 68 -15.08 13.51 -5.37
CA PHE A 68 -15.73 12.33 -4.80
C PHE A 68 -14.69 11.27 -4.38
N PRO A 69 -13.85 11.53 -3.37
CA PRO A 69 -12.73 10.65 -2.98
C PRO A 69 -13.18 9.23 -2.62
N VAL A 70 -14.29 9.14 -1.89
CA VAL A 70 -14.90 7.86 -1.49
C VAL A 70 -15.30 7.04 -2.71
N THR A 71 -15.93 7.67 -3.71
CA THR A 71 -16.31 7.03 -4.97
C THR A 71 -15.08 6.62 -5.78
N LEU A 72 -14.05 7.47 -5.85
CA LEU A 72 -12.80 7.17 -6.54
C LEU A 72 -12.12 5.92 -5.96
N VAL A 73 -12.02 5.82 -4.63
CA VAL A 73 -11.45 4.64 -3.96
C VAL A 73 -12.22 3.37 -4.32
N ARG A 74 -13.56 3.42 -4.28
CA ARG A 74 -14.42 2.27 -4.67
C ARG A 74 -14.13 1.83 -6.11
N ILE A 75 -14.06 2.78 -7.04
CA ILE A 75 -13.77 2.50 -8.46
C ILE A 75 -12.39 1.86 -8.61
N ILE A 76 -11.35 2.45 -8.00
CA ILE A 76 -9.97 1.95 -8.11
C ILE A 76 -9.86 0.53 -7.54
N VAL A 77 -10.42 0.29 -6.36
CA VAL A 77 -10.40 -1.03 -5.68
C VAL A 77 -11.06 -2.09 -6.55
N VAL A 78 -12.29 -1.84 -7.02
CA VAL A 78 -13.03 -2.82 -7.84
C VAL A 78 -12.35 -3.01 -9.21
N ALA A 79 -11.90 -1.94 -9.85
CA ALA A 79 -11.21 -2.02 -11.14
C ALA A 79 -9.88 -2.78 -11.06
N ALA A 80 -9.11 -2.59 -9.98
CA ALA A 80 -7.86 -3.32 -9.76
C ALA A 80 -8.11 -4.82 -9.55
N ALA A 81 -9.13 -5.19 -8.74
CA ALA A 81 -9.53 -6.59 -8.58
C ALA A 81 -9.97 -7.22 -9.92
N CYS A 82 -10.73 -6.48 -10.75
CA CYS A 82 -11.08 -6.90 -12.11
C CYS A 82 -9.83 -7.10 -12.99
N ALA A 83 -8.86 -6.19 -12.93
CA ALA A 83 -7.60 -6.29 -13.68
C ALA A 83 -6.77 -7.51 -13.25
N ALA A 84 -6.73 -7.81 -11.94
CA ALA A 84 -6.09 -9.00 -11.39
C ALA A 84 -6.74 -10.30 -11.91
N ALA A 85 -8.07 -10.38 -11.85
CA ALA A 85 -8.82 -11.51 -12.39
C ALA A 85 -8.58 -11.66 -13.90
N TYR A 86 -8.58 -10.56 -14.65
CA TYR A 86 -8.27 -10.58 -16.08
C TYR A 86 -6.86 -11.12 -16.34
N ALA A 87 -5.86 -10.68 -15.58
CA ALA A 87 -4.48 -11.19 -15.69
C ALA A 87 -4.42 -12.70 -15.44
N GLY A 88 -5.07 -13.19 -14.38
CA GLY A 88 -5.18 -14.62 -14.08
C GLY A 88 -5.85 -15.41 -15.21
N TYR A 89 -6.94 -14.87 -15.76
CA TYR A 89 -7.61 -15.45 -16.93
C TYR A 89 -6.67 -15.51 -18.14
N ARG A 90 -5.88 -14.47 -18.39
CA ARG A 90 -4.98 -14.38 -19.55
C ARG A 90 -3.85 -15.40 -19.50
N VAL A 91 -3.26 -15.65 -18.33
CA VAL A 91 -2.13 -16.59 -18.18
C VAL A 91 -2.56 -18.06 -18.08
N GLY A 92 -3.81 -18.32 -17.69
CA GLY A 92 -4.32 -19.69 -17.53
C GLY A 92 -4.41 -20.47 -18.83
N THR A 93 -3.88 -21.70 -18.83
CA THR A 93 -3.82 -22.58 -20.01
C THR A 93 -5.00 -23.56 -20.12
N SER A 94 -5.73 -23.77 -19.03
CA SER A 94 -6.92 -24.64 -18.95
C SER A 94 -8.03 -23.96 -18.14
N PRO A 95 -9.30 -24.43 -18.17
CA PRO A 95 -10.35 -23.85 -17.34
C PRO A 95 -10.02 -23.81 -15.84
N PHE A 96 -9.51 -24.92 -15.28
CA PHE A 96 -9.06 -24.93 -13.88
C PHE A 96 -7.81 -24.09 -13.65
N GLY A 97 -6.87 -24.05 -14.59
CA GLY A 97 -5.70 -23.16 -14.52
C GLY A 97 -6.09 -21.68 -14.49
N ARG A 98 -7.07 -21.29 -15.32
CA ARG A 98 -7.64 -19.93 -15.32
C ARG A 98 -8.32 -19.62 -14.00
N ALA A 99 -9.19 -20.52 -13.51
CA ALA A 99 -9.86 -20.33 -12.23
C ALA A 99 -8.86 -20.19 -11.07
N ALA A 100 -7.85 -21.06 -10.99
CA ALA A 100 -6.79 -21.01 -9.97
C ALA A 100 -5.98 -19.71 -10.04
N ALA A 101 -5.54 -19.31 -11.23
CA ALA A 101 -4.77 -18.08 -11.43
C ALA A 101 -5.60 -16.83 -11.10
N MET A 102 -6.88 -16.80 -11.49
CA MET A 102 -7.82 -15.72 -11.13
C MET A 102 -8.02 -15.62 -9.62
N THR A 103 -8.27 -16.75 -8.97
CA THR A 103 -8.44 -16.81 -7.51
C THR A 103 -7.19 -16.35 -6.81
N LEU A 104 -6.01 -16.85 -7.17
CA LEU A 104 -4.77 -16.45 -6.53
C LEU A 104 -4.45 -14.96 -6.74
N ALA A 105 -4.80 -14.40 -7.91
CA ALA A 105 -4.62 -13.00 -8.20
C ALA A 105 -5.50 -12.10 -7.31
N VAL A 106 -6.76 -12.48 -7.06
CA VAL A 106 -7.75 -11.64 -6.34
C VAL A 106 -7.83 -11.97 -4.85
N TRP A 107 -7.89 -13.26 -4.52
CA TRP A 107 -8.14 -13.85 -3.20
C TRP A 107 -6.85 -14.48 -2.67
N ASN A 108 -6.07 -13.69 -1.94
CA ASN A 108 -4.86 -14.18 -1.27
C ASN A 108 -4.64 -13.41 0.05
N PRO A 109 -3.88 -14.00 1.00
CA PRO A 109 -3.62 -13.39 2.30
C PRO A 109 -2.98 -12.00 2.22
N PHE A 110 -2.08 -11.75 1.26
CA PHE A 110 -1.44 -10.44 1.12
C PHE A 110 -2.48 -9.34 0.97
N VAL A 111 -3.41 -9.51 0.03
CA VAL A 111 -4.48 -8.56 -0.24
C VAL A 111 -5.41 -8.42 0.96
N VAL A 112 -5.87 -9.53 1.54
CA VAL A 112 -6.83 -9.50 2.65
C VAL A 112 -6.21 -8.85 3.89
N GLU A 113 -4.99 -9.23 4.28
CA GLU A 113 -4.28 -8.64 5.41
C GLU A 113 -3.97 -7.14 5.17
N ARG A 114 -3.67 -6.72 3.92
CA ARG A 114 -3.50 -5.30 3.58
C ARG A 114 -4.78 -4.50 3.69
N LEU A 115 -5.88 -5.04 3.18
CA LEU A 115 -7.19 -4.41 3.30
C LEU A 115 -7.57 -4.27 4.79
N LEU A 116 -7.41 -5.31 5.60
CA LEU A 116 -7.69 -5.25 7.04
C LEU A 116 -6.79 -4.26 7.79
N GLN A 117 -5.54 -4.08 7.36
CA GLN A 117 -4.65 -3.06 7.91
C GLN A 117 -5.03 -1.63 7.49
N GLY A 118 -5.93 -1.45 6.53
CA GLY A 118 -6.27 -0.14 5.96
C GLY A 118 -5.35 0.31 4.83
N GLN A 119 -4.46 -0.56 4.35
CA GLN A 119 -3.50 -0.27 3.27
C GLN A 119 -4.12 -0.56 1.89
N TRP A 120 -5.27 0.07 1.62
CA TRP A 120 -6.10 -0.22 0.45
C TRP A 120 -5.37 -0.01 -0.89
N SER A 121 -4.55 1.04 -0.98
CA SER A 121 -3.78 1.38 -2.19
C SER A 121 -2.62 0.41 -2.43
N LEU A 122 -2.06 -0.18 -1.37
CA LEU A 122 -1.08 -1.26 -1.49
C LEU A 122 -1.74 -2.58 -1.91
N ALA A 123 -2.96 -2.86 -1.45
CA ALA A 123 -3.76 -3.99 -1.96
C ALA A 123 -4.09 -3.81 -3.46
N VAL A 124 -4.44 -2.58 -3.87
CA VAL A 124 -4.60 -2.20 -5.29
C VAL A 124 -3.32 -2.46 -6.08
N ALA A 125 -2.16 -2.03 -5.58
CA ALA A 125 -0.88 -2.29 -6.24
C ALA A 125 -0.64 -3.81 -6.40
N ALA A 126 -0.92 -4.62 -5.37
CA ALA A 126 -0.79 -6.06 -5.43
C ALA A 126 -1.68 -6.73 -6.48
N TRP A 127 -2.93 -6.28 -6.61
CA TRP A 127 -3.84 -6.70 -7.68
C TRP A 127 -3.34 -6.29 -9.07
N LEU A 128 -2.74 -5.11 -9.19
CA LEU A 128 -2.22 -4.61 -10.47
C LEU A 128 -0.92 -5.28 -10.89
N MET A 129 -0.10 -5.82 -9.98
CA MET A 129 1.16 -6.50 -10.30
C MET A 129 1.03 -7.59 -11.39
N PRO A 130 0.16 -8.61 -11.28
CA PRO A 130 -0.01 -9.60 -12.34
C PRO A 130 -0.53 -8.97 -13.65
N PHE A 131 -1.36 -7.93 -13.57
CA PHE A 131 -1.85 -7.22 -14.75
C PHE A 131 -0.74 -6.44 -15.46
N ILE A 132 0.14 -5.75 -14.72
CA ILE A 132 1.32 -5.05 -15.25
C ILE A 132 2.27 -6.06 -15.88
N ALA A 133 2.51 -7.22 -15.24
CA ALA A 133 3.38 -8.26 -15.78
C ALA A 133 2.88 -8.80 -17.15
N VAL A 134 1.56 -8.93 -17.32
CA VAL A 134 0.95 -9.43 -18.57
C VAL A 134 0.83 -8.35 -19.65
N SER A 135 0.47 -7.12 -19.27
CA SER A 135 0.08 -6.05 -20.22
C SER A 135 1.17 -5.00 -20.46
N GLY A 136 2.07 -4.80 -19.50
CA GLY A 136 2.99 -3.65 -19.48
C GLY A 136 2.28 -2.30 -19.42
N SER A 137 1.07 -2.25 -18.84
CA SER A 137 0.26 -1.03 -18.78
C SER A 137 0.88 0.03 -17.87
N VAL A 138 1.30 1.15 -18.49
CA VAL A 138 1.81 2.33 -17.77
C VAL A 138 0.74 2.95 -16.86
N VAL A 139 -0.54 2.89 -17.27
CA VAL A 139 -1.65 3.38 -16.43
C VAL A 139 -1.78 2.53 -15.17
N ALA A 140 -1.61 1.20 -15.27
CA ALA A 140 -1.62 0.35 -14.08
C ALA A 140 -0.41 0.60 -13.19
N MET A 141 0.77 0.86 -13.76
CA MET A 141 1.96 1.28 -13.01
C MET A 141 1.72 2.61 -12.27
N TRP A 142 1.06 3.57 -12.92
CA TRP A 142 0.68 4.85 -12.33
C TRP A 142 -0.27 4.67 -11.14
N VAL A 143 -1.34 3.89 -11.30
CA VAL A 143 -2.28 3.61 -10.20
C VAL A 143 -1.58 2.83 -9.07
N ALA A 144 -0.72 1.87 -9.38
CA ALA A 144 0.09 1.17 -8.37
C ALA A 144 1.02 2.12 -7.60
N SER A 145 1.45 3.23 -8.22
CA SER A 145 2.32 4.24 -7.62
C SER A 145 1.65 5.21 -6.65
N LEU A 146 0.36 5.00 -6.34
CA LEU A 146 -0.31 5.70 -5.22
C LEU A 146 0.41 5.48 -3.88
N THR A 147 1.23 4.42 -3.77
CA THR A 147 2.12 4.20 -2.62
C THR A 147 3.57 4.05 -3.06
N PRO A 148 4.56 4.42 -2.23
CA PRO A 148 5.98 4.19 -2.52
C PRO A 148 6.32 2.73 -2.83
N THR A 149 5.79 1.80 -2.02
CA THR A 149 6.01 0.35 -2.25
C THR A 149 5.40 -0.11 -3.57
N GLY A 150 4.18 0.31 -3.89
CA GLY A 150 3.53 -0.04 -5.15
C GLY A 150 4.25 0.57 -6.36
N ALA A 151 4.79 1.79 -6.25
CA ALA A 151 5.60 2.43 -7.28
C ALA A 151 6.87 1.61 -7.59
N LEU A 152 7.60 1.18 -6.56
CA LEU A 152 8.81 0.37 -6.72
C LEU A 152 8.51 -1.05 -7.22
N ALA A 153 7.41 -1.66 -6.74
CA ALA A 153 6.98 -2.96 -7.22
C ALA A 153 6.62 -2.90 -8.71
N ALA A 154 5.86 -1.90 -9.14
CA ALA A 154 5.55 -1.67 -10.55
C ALA A 154 6.82 -1.37 -11.37
N ALA A 155 7.74 -0.56 -10.84
CA ALA A 155 9.01 -0.23 -11.47
C ALA A 155 9.87 -1.48 -11.72
N SER A 156 9.84 -2.47 -10.82
CA SER A 156 10.58 -3.73 -10.97
C SER A 156 10.16 -4.56 -12.19
N LEU A 157 8.96 -4.31 -12.72
CA LEU A 157 8.43 -4.93 -13.95
C LEU A 157 8.75 -4.11 -15.22
N SER A 158 9.57 -3.06 -15.10
CA SER A 158 9.97 -2.21 -16.22
C SER A 158 10.89 -2.92 -17.19
N THR A 159 10.36 -3.28 -18.36
CA THR A 159 11.10 -3.97 -19.43
C THR A 159 11.44 -3.07 -20.62
N ARG A 160 10.98 -1.80 -20.62
CA ARG A 160 11.11 -0.87 -21.75
C ARG A 160 11.59 0.51 -21.27
N PRO A 161 12.30 1.30 -22.10
CA PRO A 161 12.75 2.64 -21.72
C PRO A 161 11.62 3.55 -21.21
N ARG A 162 10.45 3.52 -21.85
CA ARG A 162 9.27 4.26 -21.41
C ARG A 162 8.78 3.86 -20.01
N HIS A 163 8.96 2.60 -19.59
CA HIS A 163 8.59 2.16 -18.24
C HIS A 163 9.59 2.69 -17.21
N VAL A 164 10.86 2.82 -17.57
CA VAL A 164 11.88 3.43 -16.70
C VAL A 164 11.57 4.90 -16.48
N ILE A 165 11.28 5.65 -17.55
CA ILE A 165 10.87 7.06 -17.44
C ILE A 165 9.60 7.16 -16.57
N ALA A 166 8.59 6.34 -16.84
CA ALA A 166 7.37 6.31 -16.05
C ALA A 166 7.66 5.99 -14.58
N ALA A 167 8.50 5.00 -14.28
CA ALA A 167 8.88 4.64 -12.92
C ALA A 167 9.58 5.79 -12.17
N VAL A 168 10.49 6.52 -12.84
CA VAL A 168 11.15 7.70 -12.26
C VAL A 168 10.12 8.78 -11.94
N LEU A 169 9.23 9.10 -12.89
CA LEU A 169 8.18 10.09 -12.68
C LEU A 169 7.21 9.67 -11.56
N PHE A 170 6.86 8.39 -11.51
CA PHE A 170 5.96 7.82 -10.51
C PHE A 170 6.55 7.77 -9.10
N CYS A 171 7.88 7.64 -8.98
CA CYS A 171 8.56 7.71 -7.69
C CYS A 171 8.88 9.15 -7.25
N SER A 172 8.87 10.10 -8.17
CA SER A 172 9.29 11.48 -7.89
C SER A 172 8.56 12.18 -6.75
N PRO A 173 7.24 11.99 -6.49
CA PRO A 173 6.56 12.73 -5.43
C PRO A 173 7.10 12.43 -4.04
N TRP A 174 7.26 11.15 -3.69
CA TRP A 174 7.71 10.77 -2.37
C TRP A 174 9.24 10.81 -2.25
N VAL A 175 10.00 10.48 -3.32
CA VAL A 175 11.47 10.63 -3.33
C VAL A 175 11.86 12.10 -3.23
N GLY A 176 11.28 12.93 -4.11
CA GLY A 176 11.55 14.37 -4.15
C GLY A 176 11.15 15.05 -2.85
N ALA A 177 9.95 14.77 -2.32
CA ALA A 177 9.55 15.30 -1.03
C ALA A 177 10.49 14.85 0.11
N SER A 178 10.94 13.59 0.13
CA SER A 178 11.87 13.11 1.16
C SER A 178 13.25 13.79 1.09
N VAL A 179 13.79 13.99 -0.11
CA VAL A 179 15.07 14.69 -0.32
C VAL A 179 14.96 16.17 0.04
N LEU A 180 13.88 16.83 -0.37
CA LEU A 180 13.70 18.28 -0.21
C LEU A 180 13.27 18.68 1.20
N SER A 181 12.52 17.84 1.91
CA SER A 181 12.07 18.13 3.28
C SER A 181 13.16 17.91 4.33
N LEU A 182 14.31 17.32 3.95
CA LEU A 182 15.37 16.87 4.87
C LEU A 182 14.82 16.05 6.05
N SER A 183 13.69 15.37 5.84
CA SER A 183 13.05 14.56 6.88
C SER A 183 13.96 13.40 7.23
N ALA A 184 14.58 13.45 8.40
CA ALA A 184 15.32 12.32 8.94
C ALA A 184 14.35 11.14 9.11
N GLY A 185 14.70 9.98 8.54
CA GLY A 185 13.92 8.77 8.74
C GLY A 185 13.89 8.43 10.23
N THR A 186 12.70 8.23 10.78
CA THR A 186 12.51 7.83 12.20
C THR A 186 12.59 6.32 12.41
N ALA A 187 12.92 5.56 11.36
CA ALA A 187 13.04 4.12 11.43
C ALA A 187 14.30 3.74 12.22
N THR A 188 14.15 2.79 13.14
CA THR A 188 15.20 2.26 14.03
C THR A 188 15.25 0.74 13.87
N ALA A 189 16.30 0.10 14.40
CA ALA A 189 16.33 -1.36 14.44
C ALA A 189 15.16 -1.95 15.26
N GLU A 190 14.76 -1.28 16.34
CA GLU A 190 13.59 -1.67 17.15
C GLU A 190 12.29 -1.59 16.33
N SER A 191 12.10 -0.54 15.53
CA SER A 191 10.95 -0.49 14.63
C SER A 191 11.03 -1.53 13.53
N ALA A 192 12.19 -1.77 12.94
CA ALA A 192 12.36 -2.87 11.99
C ALA A 192 11.97 -4.24 12.58
N ALA A 193 12.33 -4.51 13.83
CA ALA A 193 11.97 -5.74 14.52
C ALA A 193 10.46 -5.84 14.80
N ALA A 194 9.82 -4.74 15.22
CA ALA A 194 8.39 -4.71 15.51
C ALA A 194 7.51 -4.89 14.24
N PHE A 195 8.02 -4.47 13.09
CA PHE A 195 7.36 -4.59 11.78
C PHE A 195 7.79 -5.83 10.98
N ALA A 196 8.64 -6.69 11.56
CA ALA A 196 9.12 -7.90 10.92
C ALA A 196 7.95 -8.87 10.62
N PRO A 197 8.11 -9.76 9.61
CA PRO A 197 7.09 -10.74 9.29
C PRO A 197 6.71 -11.60 10.50
N ARG A 198 5.40 -11.67 10.79
CA ARG A 198 4.88 -12.38 11.96
C ARG A 198 4.71 -13.87 11.68
N ALA A 199 5.01 -14.70 12.67
CA ALA A 199 4.66 -16.11 12.65
C ALA A 199 3.14 -16.32 12.72
N GLN A 200 2.63 -17.27 11.94
CA GLN A 200 1.25 -17.72 12.06
C GLN A 200 1.20 -19.12 12.67
N GLN A 201 0.13 -19.40 13.41
CA GLN A 201 -0.05 -20.67 14.11
C GLN A 201 0.10 -21.83 13.11
N TRP A 202 0.78 -22.90 13.53
CA TRP A 202 1.04 -24.13 12.77
C TRP A 202 2.03 -24.05 11.59
N VAL A 203 2.34 -22.85 11.07
CA VAL A 203 3.21 -22.70 9.89
C VAL A 203 4.46 -21.84 10.12
N GLY A 204 4.53 -21.16 11.27
CA GLY A 204 5.63 -20.24 11.60
C GLY A 204 5.69 -19.03 10.66
N THR A 205 6.79 -18.29 10.68
CA THR A 205 6.96 -17.11 9.81
C THR A 205 7.18 -17.50 8.35
N LEU A 206 8.03 -18.51 8.11
CA LEU A 206 8.34 -18.95 6.75
C LEU A 206 7.07 -19.44 6.03
N GLY A 207 6.26 -20.29 6.67
CA GLY A 207 5.03 -20.77 6.06
C GLY A 207 3.97 -19.67 5.88
N ALA A 208 3.93 -18.68 6.78
CA ALA A 208 3.10 -17.49 6.59
C ALA A 208 3.50 -16.73 5.31
N LEU A 209 4.80 -16.48 5.11
CA LEU A 209 5.34 -15.82 3.92
C LEU A 209 5.07 -16.62 2.63
N LEU A 210 5.26 -17.94 2.65
CA LEU A 210 4.96 -18.82 1.51
C LEU A 210 3.46 -18.78 1.13
N GLY A 211 2.59 -18.58 2.11
CA GLY A 211 1.16 -18.33 1.89
C GLY A 211 0.84 -16.89 1.47
N LEU A 212 1.81 -16.02 1.24
CA LEU A 212 1.65 -14.57 0.99
C LEU A 212 1.09 -13.78 2.18
N GLY A 213 1.09 -14.34 3.39
CA GLY A 213 0.69 -13.64 4.62
C GLY A 213 1.90 -13.13 5.41
N GLY A 214 1.72 -13.02 6.73
CA GLY A 214 2.80 -12.64 7.65
C GLY A 214 2.81 -11.15 8.00
N ILE A 215 1.66 -10.46 7.89
CA ILE A 215 1.52 -9.12 8.43
C ILE A 215 1.93 -9.04 9.91
N TRP A 216 2.64 -7.98 10.27
CA TRP A 216 3.12 -7.75 11.64
C TRP A 216 1.96 -7.60 12.65
N ASN A 217 0.87 -6.94 12.23
CA ASN A 217 -0.29 -6.68 13.08
C ASN A 217 -1.22 -7.90 13.17
N ALA A 218 -1.31 -8.51 14.35
CA ALA A 218 -2.15 -9.67 14.62
C ALA A 218 -3.62 -9.44 14.27
N ASP A 219 -4.14 -8.24 14.55
CA ASP A 219 -5.56 -7.93 14.41
C ASP A 219 -5.97 -7.74 12.94
N ALA A 220 -5.00 -7.68 12.04
CA ALA A 220 -5.21 -7.67 10.59
C ALA A 220 -5.09 -9.06 9.95
N VAL A 221 -4.88 -10.12 10.74
CA VAL A 221 -4.88 -11.51 10.27
C VAL A 221 -6.31 -12.08 10.32
N PRO A 222 -6.82 -12.68 9.23
CA PRO A 222 -8.12 -13.35 9.24
C PRO A 222 -8.20 -14.47 10.31
N PRO A 223 -9.32 -14.58 11.06
CA PRO A 223 -9.47 -15.58 12.11
C PRO A 223 -9.19 -17.03 11.68
N SER A 224 -9.59 -17.42 10.46
CA SER A 224 -9.32 -18.76 9.92
C SER A 224 -7.83 -19.10 9.90
N ARG A 225 -6.96 -18.13 9.62
CA ARG A 225 -5.51 -18.37 9.55
C ARG A 225 -4.94 -18.69 10.92
N SER A 226 -5.43 -18.01 11.97
CA SER A 226 -5.12 -18.34 13.36
C SER A 226 -5.66 -19.72 13.76
N ALA A 227 -6.81 -20.13 13.23
CA ALA A 227 -7.37 -21.48 13.42
C ALA A 227 -6.62 -22.60 12.67
N GLY A 228 -5.58 -22.28 11.90
CA GLY A 228 -4.72 -23.26 11.22
C GLY A 228 -4.91 -23.37 9.72
N PHE A 229 -5.81 -22.60 9.10
CA PHE A 229 -5.97 -22.62 7.64
C PHE A 229 -4.75 -22.07 6.89
N ALA A 230 -3.79 -21.44 7.58
CA ALA A 230 -2.51 -21.03 6.99
C ALA A 230 -1.72 -22.21 6.37
N VAL A 231 -1.95 -23.46 6.82
CA VAL A 231 -1.33 -24.66 6.23
C VAL A 231 -1.66 -24.86 4.75
N PHE A 232 -2.85 -24.42 4.31
CA PHE A 232 -3.23 -24.48 2.89
C PHE A 232 -2.42 -23.52 2.03
N GLY A 233 -1.87 -22.44 2.60
CA GLY A 233 -0.93 -21.56 1.90
C GLY A 233 0.40 -22.26 1.61
N VAL A 234 0.89 -23.07 2.56
CA VAL A 234 2.09 -23.90 2.38
C VAL A 234 1.83 -25.00 1.34
N ALA A 235 0.70 -25.70 1.45
CA ALA A 235 0.31 -26.72 0.46
C ALA A 235 0.16 -26.10 -0.94
N LEU A 236 -0.46 -24.92 -1.04
CA LEU A 236 -0.57 -24.16 -2.28
C LEU A 236 0.82 -23.87 -2.86
N PHE A 237 1.76 -23.35 -2.07
CA PHE A 237 3.12 -23.09 -2.54
C PHE A 237 3.79 -24.33 -3.15
N VAL A 238 3.66 -25.49 -2.50
CA VAL A 238 4.18 -26.78 -3.01
C VAL A 238 3.53 -27.14 -4.35
N LEU A 239 2.22 -26.95 -4.51
CA LEU A 239 1.54 -27.18 -5.78
C LEU A 239 2.01 -26.22 -6.87
N LEU A 240 2.18 -24.93 -6.55
CA LEU A 240 2.69 -23.91 -7.49
C LEU A 240 4.12 -24.22 -7.92
N ALA A 241 4.95 -24.78 -7.03
CA ALA A 241 6.29 -25.21 -7.36
C ALA A 241 6.31 -26.27 -8.49
N LEU A 242 5.23 -27.00 -8.75
CA LEU A 242 5.14 -27.91 -9.91
C LEU A 242 5.03 -27.16 -11.25
N GLY A 243 4.55 -25.92 -11.24
CA GLY A 243 4.40 -25.04 -12.41
C GLY A 243 5.60 -24.13 -12.68
N TRP A 244 6.66 -24.19 -11.86
CA TRP A 244 7.75 -23.19 -11.86
C TRP A 244 8.44 -23.01 -13.22
N ARG A 245 8.57 -24.09 -14.01
CA ARG A 245 9.23 -24.05 -15.33
C ARG A 245 8.49 -23.18 -16.36
N ALA A 246 7.20 -22.96 -16.18
CA ALA A 246 6.40 -22.11 -17.04
C ALA A 246 6.44 -20.62 -16.63
N VAL A 247 6.98 -20.33 -15.45
CA VAL A 247 7.10 -18.95 -14.95
C VAL A 247 8.28 -18.27 -15.64
N PRO A 248 8.10 -17.07 -16.22
CA PRO A 248 9.21 -16.29 -16.75
C PRO A 248 10.33 -16.09 -15.71
N ARG A 249 11.59 -16.27 -16.13
CA ARG A 249 12.75 -16.16 -15.23
C ARG A 249 12.84 -14.81 -14.51
N SER A 250 12.42 -13.73 -15.16
CA SER A 250 12.35 -12.41 -14.54
C SER A 250 11.38 -12.37 -13.36
N LEU A 251 10.21 -13.01 -13.46
CA LEU A 251 9.24 -13.08 -12.37
C LEU A 251 9.72 -13.99 -11.24
N LEU A 252 10.43 -15.08 -11.55
CA LEU A 252 11.09 -15.90 -10.53
C LEU A 252 12.17 -15.10 -9.78
N ALA A 253 12.99 -14.32 -10.49
CA ALA A 253 14.00 -13.47 -9.88
C ALA A 253 13.36 -12.41 -8.95
N LEU A 254 12.28 -11.76 -9.39
CA LEU A 254 11.53 -10.81 -8.56
C LEU A 254 10.90 -11.48 -7.33
N ALA A 255 10.33 -12.68 -7.48
CA ALA A 255 9.81 -13.45 -6.36
C ALA A 255 10.92 -13.77 -5.35
N SER A 256 12.09 -14.22 -5.82
CA SER A 256 13.26 -14.49 -4.97
C SER A 256 13.73 -13.24 -4.23
N VAL A 257 13.79 -12.08 -4.90
CA VAL A 257 14.14 -10.80 -4.26
C VAL A 257 13.12 -10.44 -3.19
N GLY A 258 11.82 -10.55 -3.48
CA GLY A 258 10.75 -10.27 -2.51
C GLY A 258 10.84 -11.15 -1.26
N PHE A 259 11.06 -12.45 -1.43
CA PHE A 259 11.28 -13.36 -0.31
C PHE A 259 12.59 -13.07 0.44
N ALA A 260 13.68 -12.75 -0.27
CA ALA A 260 14.96 -12.42 0.36
C ALA A 260 14.84 -11.19 1.27
N VAL A 261 14.13 -10.14 0.83
CA VAL A 261 13.89 -8.94 1.66
C VAL A 261 13.03 -9.28 2.89
N ALA A 262 11.96 -10.07 2.71
CA ALA A 262 11.12 -10.49 3.83
C ALA A 262 11.89 -11.36 4.85
N LEU A 263 12.72 -12.29 4.38
CA LEU A 263 13.57 -13.13 5.22
C LEU A 263 14.65 -12.30 5.93
N ALA A 264 15.30 -11.36 5.23
CA ALA A 264 16.27 -10.46 5.84
C ALA A 264 15.65 -9.61 6.96
N SER A 265 14.41 -9.15 6.77
CA SER A 265 13.65 -8.45 7.81
C SER A 265 13.34 -9.36 8.99
N TRP A 266 12.87 -10.59 8.74
CA TRP A 266 12.60 -11.57 9.79
C TRP A 266 13.85 -11.94 10.62
N LEU A 267 15.00 -12.04 9.96
CA LEU A 267 16.28 -12.35 10.60
C LEU A 267 16.94 -11.12 11.28
N GLY A 268 16.29 -9.95 11.27
CA GLY A 268 16.79 -8.72 11.88
C GLY A 268 17.87 -7.98 11.07
N LEU A 269 18.25 -8.48 9.88
CA LEU A 269 19.29 -7.88 9.04
C LEU A 269 18.91 -6.50 8.50
N VAL A 270 17.62 -6.25 8.31
CA VAL A 270 17.13 -4.93 7.87
C VAL A 270 17.33 -3.85 8.93
N GLY A 271 17.32 -4.21 10.22
CA GLY A 271 17.61 -3.27 11.31
C GLY A 271 19.01 -2.67 11.18
N ILE A 272 19.99 -3.50 10.81
CA ILE A 272 21.36 -3.06 10.55
C ILE A 272 21.37 -2.05 9.40
N VAL A 273 20.71 -2.34 8.28
CA VAL A 273 20.72 -1.45 7.10
C VAL A 273 20.05 -0.11 7.38
N ILE A 274 18.98 -0.10 8.17
CA ILE A 274 18.21 1.11 8.51
C ILE A 274 19.05 2.14 9.26
N GLU A 275 19.99 1.70 10.10
CA GLU A 275 20.87 2.60 10.85
C GLU A 275 21.88 3.35 9.97
N TRP A 276 22.30 2.76 8.84
CA TRP A 276 23.36 3.32 7.99
C TRP A 276 22.86 3.99 6.70
N LEU A 277 21.67 3.60 6.20
CA LEU A 277 21.17 4.07 4.91
C LEU A 277 19.92 4.96 5.07
N PRO A 278 20.05 6.28 4.89
CA PRO A 278 18.90 7.18 4.83
C PRO A 278 17.88 6.71 3.79
N GLY A 279 16.60 6.61 4.19
CA GLY A 279 15.52 6.12 3.33
C GLY A 279 15.27 4.61 3.37
N ALA A 280 16.11 3.82 4.06
CA ALA A 280 15.89 2.38 4.24
C ALA A 280 14.65 2.03 5.08
N GLY A 281 13.98 3.02 5.69
CA GLY A 281 12.69 2.84 6.37
C GLY A 281 11.60 2.21 5.48
N LEU A 282 11.73 2.25 4.15
CA LEU A 282 10.83 1.54 3.24
C LEU A 282 11.01 0.00 3.29
N LEU A 283 12.17 -0.48 3.73
CA LEU A 283 12.46 -1.90 3.94
C LEU A 283 11.99 -2.40 5.30
N ARG A 284 11.66 -1.49 6.24
CA ARG A 284 11.24 -1.79 7.62
C ARG A 284 10.15 -2.86 7.67
N ASP A 285 9.12 -2.70 6.84
CA ASP A 285 7.99 -3.62 6.75
C ASP A 285 8.27 -4.74 5.72
N GLY A 286 9.25 -5.62 6.01
CA GLY A 286 9.83 -6.55 5.03
C GLY A 286 8.81 -7.44 4.30
N GLN A 287 7.74 -7.85 4.99
CA GLN A 287 6.68 -8.69 4.39
C GLN A 287 5.94 -8.01 3.23
N LYS A 288 5.96 -6.67 3.12
CA LYS A 288 5.35 -5.95 1.98
C LYS A 288 5.99 -6.36 0.65
N TRP A 289 7.26 -6.75 0.66
CA TRP A 289 8.02 -7.09 -0.54
C TRP A 289 7.66 -8.44 -1.14
N VAL A 290 6.90 -9.28 -0.42
CA VAL A 290 6.28 -10.49 -0.97
C VAL A 290 5.33 -10.16 -2.13
N ILE A 291 4.87 -8.91 -2.26
CA ILE A 291 4.15 -8.39 -3.44
C ILE A 291 4.84 -8.75 -4.78
N LEU A 292 6.18 -8.80 -4.82
CA LEU A 292 6.96 -9.13 -6.01
C LEU A 292 6.77 -10.58 -6.47
N SER A 293 6.33 -11.47 -5.58
CA SER A 293 6.08 -12.89 -5.89
C SER A 293 4.70 -13.14 -6.52
N ILE A 294 3.74 -12.22 -6.36
CA ILE A 294 2.35 -12.40 -6.81
C ILE A 294 2.25 -12.73 -8.31
N PRO A 295 2.95 -12.03 -9.23
CA PRO A 295 2.92 -12.41 -10.64
C PRO A 295 3.42 -13.84 -10.89
N ALA A 296 4.51 -14.26 -10.24
CA ALA A 296 5.07 -15.60 -10.39
C ALA A 296 4.08 -16.68 -9.91
N TYR A 297 3.41 -16.42 -8.79
CA TYR A 297 2.36 -17.29 -8.23
C TYR A 297 1.19 -17.45 -9.20
N VAL A 298 0.69 -16.35 -9.76
CA VAL A 298 -0.42 -16.34 -10.73
C VAL A 298 -0.04 -17.08 -12.02
N TYR A 299 1.18 -16.88 -12.54
CA TYR A 299 1.69 -17.62 -13.70
C TYR A 299 1.84 -19.12 -13.42
N ALA A 300 2.41 -19.49 -12.27
CA ALA A 300 2.58 -20.88 -11.88
C ALA A 300 1.22 -21.59 -11.82
N ALA A 301 0.23 -20.99 -11.17
CA ALA A 301 -1.14 -21.52 -11.07
C ALA A 301 -1.78 -21.72 -12.45
N GLY A 302 -1.60 -20.75 -13.36
CA GLY A 302 -2.14 -20.80 -14.72
C GLY A 302 -1.55 -21.92 -15.60
N ALA A 303 -0.33 -22.37 -15.28
CA ALA A 303 0.39 -23.41 -15.99
C ALA A 303 0.17 -24.83 -15.44
N LEU A 304 -0.52 -24.97 -14.30
CA LEU A 304 -0.75 -26.27 -13.68
C LEU A 304 -1.64 -27.17 -14.55
N ARG A 305 -1.36 -28.48 -14.51
CA ARG A 305 -2.25 -29.50 -15.09
C ARG A 305 -3.63 -29.42 -14.43
N PRO A 306 -4.75 -29.70 -15.13
CA PRO A 306 -6.10 -29.44 -14.63
C PRO A 306 -6.41 -29.96 -13.22
N ARG A 307 -6.00 -31.19 -12.87
CA ARG A 307 -6.20 -31.76 -11.53
C ARG A 307 -5.42 -31.02 -10.44
N VAL A 308 -4.16 -30.67 -10.74
CA VAL A 308 -3.29 -29.92 -9.81
C VAL A 308 -3.78 -28.47 -9.68
N ALA A 309 -4.25 -27.88 -10.79
CA ALA A 309 -4.87 -26.56 -10.78
C ALA A 309 -6.14 -26.53 -9.93
N ALA A 310 -6.98 -27.57 -9.99
CA ALA A 310 -8.15 -27.69 -9.12
C ALA A 310 -7.78 -27.79 -7.62
N ALA A 311 -6.73 -28.55 -7.29
CA ALA A 311 -6.20 -28.61 -5.93
C ALA A 311 -5.62 -27.25 -5.47
N ALA A 312 -4.89 -26.56 -6.35
CA ALA A 312 -4.36 -25.22 -6.07
C ALA A 312 -5.48 -24.20 -5.88
N LEU A 313 -6.53 -24.24 -6.69
CA LEU A 313 -7.74 -23.43 -6.52
C LEU A 313 -8.38 -23.67 -5.15
N ALA A 314 -8.55 -24.93 -4.75
CA ALA A 314 -9.09 -25.27 -3.44
C ALA A 314 -8.20 -24.75 -2.30
N CYS A 315 -6.88 -24.95 -2.38
CA CYS A 315 -5.93 -24.45 -1.39
C CYS A 315 -5.92 -22.90 -1.33
N ALA A 316 -6.06 -22.22 -2.46
CA ALA A 316 -6.12 -20.76 -2.52
C ALA A 316 -7.38 -20.18 -1.84
N LEU A 317 -8.52 -20.87 -1.92
CA LEU A 317 -9.72 -20.52 -1.17
C LEU A 317 -9.58 -20.87 0.32
N LEU A 318 -9.13 -22.10 0.61
CA LEU A 318 -8.99 -22.62 1.96
C LEU A 318 -7.90 -21.93 2.77
N GLN A 319 -6.92 -21.23 2.19
CA GLN A 319 -5.96 -20.49 3.01
C GLN A 319 -6.55 -19.25 3.70
N VAL A 320 -7.73 -18.76 3.25
CA VAL A 320 -8.49 -17.66 3.88
C VAL A 320 -10.00 -17.81 3.56
N PRO A 321 -10.69 -18.87 3.99
CA PRO A 321 -12.07 -19.15 3.57
C PRO A 321 -13.06 -18.09 4.08
N ASP A 322 -12.72 -17.44 5.18
CA ASP A 322 -13.49 -16.39 5.84
C ASP A 322 -13.20 -14.98 5.28
N ALA A 323 -12.39 -14.82 4.23
CA ALA A 323 -12.02 -13.50 3.70
C ALA A 323 -13.21 -12.53 3.55
N PRO A 324 -14.38 -12.93 3.00
CA PRO A 324 -15.51 -12.01 2.83
C PRO A 324 -16.08 -11.54 4.16
N ALA A 325 -16.17 -12.42 5.16
CA ALA A 325 -16.64 -12.09 6.49
C ALA A 325 -15.60 -11.28 7.28
N ALA A 326 -14.32 -11.67 7.18
CA ALA A 326 -13.21 -11.00 7.83
C ALA A 326 -13.09 -9.54 7.39
N LEU A 327 -13.40 -9.23 6.13
CA LEU A 327 -13.37 -7.87 5.57
C LEU A 327 -14.56 -6.98 5.99
N ALA A 328 -15.50 -7.47 6.81
CA ALA A 328 -16.64 -6.68 7.27
C ALA A 328 -16.29 -5.35 7.99
N PRO A 329 -15.19 -5.23 8.77
CA PRO A 329 -14.80 -3.98 9.40
C PRO A 329 -14.45 -2.84 8.42
N LEU A 330 -14.23 -3.14 7.14
CA LEU A 330 -14.01 -2.17 6.06
C LEU A 330 -15.29 -1.54 5.52
N ARG A 331 -16.46 -1.94 6.01
CA ARG A 331 -17.72 -1.26 5.65
C ARG A 331 -17.58 0.24 5.91
N PRO A 332 -18.25 1.09 5.12
CA PRO A 332 -18.30 2.51 5.39
C PRO A 332 -18.82 2.76 6.80
N VAL A 333 -18.23 3.75 7.46
CA VAL A 333 -18.62 4.20 8.80
C VAL A 333 -18.80 5.71 8.82
N THR A 334 -19.55 6.21 9.79
CA THR A 334 -19.65 7.66 10.02
C THR A 334 -18.42 8.11 10.80
N VAL A 335 -17.73 9.11 10.26
CA VAL A 335 -16.56 9.72 10.89
C VAL A 335 -16.83 11.21 11.03
N ALA A 336 -16.76 11.72 12.26
CA ALA A 336 -16.89 13.15 12.54
C ALA A 336 -15.50 13.72 12.86
N PRO A 337 -14.80 14.35 11.90
CA PRO A 337 -13.56 15.06 12.20
C PRO A 337 -13.86 16.26 13.13
N PRO A 338 -12.87 16.73 13.91
CA PRO A 338 -13.07 17.87 14.79
C PRO A 338 -13.38 19.14 13.98
N LEU A 339 -14.37 19.91 14.43
CA LEU A 339 -14.80 21.16 13.80
C LEU A 339 -13.94 22.32 14.32
N ILE A 340 -12.84 22.61 13.63
CA ILE A 340 -11.90 23.69 13.98
C ILE A 340 -11.75 24.63 12.78
N ASP A 341 -12.06 25.92 12.96
CA ASP A 341 -11.80 26.96 11.95
C ASP A 341 -10.31 27.35 11.94
N ALA A 342 -9.48 26.50 11.33
CA ALA A 342 -8.05 26.73 11.27
C ALA A 342 -7.64 27.76 10.21
N ARG A 343 -8.49 28.07 9.22
CA ARG A 343 -8.19 28.98 8.09
C ARG A 343 -6.86 28.65 7.39
N GLY A 344 -6.56 27.35 7.24
CA GLY A 344 -5.31 26.85 6.64
C GLY A 344 -4.08 26.88 7.54
N ARG A 345 -4.19 27.39 8.78
CA ARG A 345 -3.13 27.35 9.79
C ARG A 345 -2.91 25.94 10.31
N ASP A 346 -1.71 25.70 10.80
CA ASP A 346 -1.36 24.44 11.46
C ASP A 346 -2.04 24.35 12.84
N VAL A 347 -2.69 23.22 13.08
CA VAL A 347 -3.40 22.91 14.32
C VAL A 347 -2.59 21.91 15.14
N PHE A 348 -2.34 22.25 16.40
CA PHE A 348 -1.76 21.35 17.39
C PHE A 348 -2.83 20.92 18.39
N PHE A 349 -3.01 19.61 18.56
CA PHE A 349 -3.89 19.06 19.58
C PHE A 349 -3.04 18.56 20.75
N LEU A 350 -3.21 19.18 21.92
CA LEU A 350 -2.50 18.79 23.14
C LEU A 350 -3.01 17.42 23.62
N ASP A 351 -2.09 16.52 23.96
CA ASP A 351 -2.36 15.17 24.51
C ASP A 351 -3.25 14.26 23.62
N ARG A 352 -3.48 14.65 22.37
CA ARG A 352 -4.30 13.87 21.44
C ARG A 352 -3.46 12.73 20.84
N PRO A 353 -3.92 11.47 20.93
CA PRO A 353 -3.16 10.34 20.42
C PRO A 353 -3.16 10.29 18.88
N THR A 354 -2.09 9.76 18.29
CA THR A 354 -1.95 9.58 16.83
C THR A 354 -3.02 8.66 16.24
N LEU A 355 -3.40 7.63 17.01
CA LEU A 355 -4.48 6.70 16.67
C LEU A 355 -5.64 6.94 17.63
N LEU A 356 -6.81 7.21 17.07
CA LEU A 356 -8.06 7.29 17.81
C LEU A 356 -8.74 5.93 17.80
N THR A 357 -9.60 5.70 18.78
CA THR A 357 -10.41 4.48 18.86
C THR A 357 -11.82 4.80 18.37
N ARG A 358 -12.32 4.05 17.38
CA ARG A 358 -13.73 4.10 16.95
C ARG A 358 -14.62 3.58 18.09
N GLY A 359 -15.93 3.86 18.03
CA GLY A 359 -16.89 3.41 19.04
C GLY A 359 -16.95 1.90 19.29
N ASP A 360 -16.42 1.07 18.38
CA ASP A 360 -16.32 -0.38 18.49
C ASP A 360 -14.91 -0.89 18.89
N GLY A 361 -14.03 0.00 19.35
CA GLY A 361 -12.69 -0.38 19.85
C GLY A 361 -11.61 -0.44 18.77
N VAL A 362 -11.95 -0.27 17.49
CA VAL A 362 -10.99 -0.38 16.39
C VAL A 362 -10.13 0.88 16.28
N PRO A 363 -8.78 0.76 16.26
CA PRO A 363 -7.91 1.92 16.09
C PRO A 363 -7.99 2.46 14.65
N VAL A 364 -7.97 3.78 14.50
CA VAL A 364 -7.97 4.52 13.24
C VAL A 364 -7.01 5.70 13.33
N VAL A 365 -6.34 6.05 12.23
CA VAL A 365 -5.60 7.32 12.14
C VAL A 365 -6.53 8.48 12.44
N ASP A 366 -6.05 9.51 13.15
CA ASP A 366 -6.85 10.69 13.46
C ASP A 366 -7.40 11.35 12.17
N PRO A 367 -8.74 11.42 12.00
CA PRO A 367 -9.37 12.05 10.84
C PRO A 367 -9.02 13.52 10.66
N ALA A 368 -8.59 14.22 11.72
CA ALA A 368 -8.12 15.61 11.62
C ALA A 368 -7.00 15.76 10.57
N THR A 369 -6.09 14.79 10.48
CA THR A 369 -4.95 14.82 9.53
C THR A 369 -5.39 14.78 8.06
N LYS A 370 -6.66 14.42 7.79
CA LYS A 370 -7.24 14.33 6.44
C LYS A 370 -8.01 15.59 6.02
N VAL A 371 -8.34 16.48 6.96
CA VAL A 371 -9.19 17.66 6.70
C VAL A 371 -8.52 18.99 7.06
N MET A 372 -7.39 18.98 7.75
CA MET A 372 -6.65 20.18 8.12
C MET A 372 -5.14 19.90 8.27
N ASN A 373 -4.33 20.95 8.29
CA ASN A 373 -2.91 20.83 8.62
C ASN A 373 -2.78 20.56 10.13
N VAL A 374 -2.34 19.36 10.49
CA VAL A 374 -2.13 18.97 11.88
C VAL A 374 -0.64 18.84 12.15
N VAL A 375 -0.18 19.31 13.31
CA VAL A 375 1.16 19.00 13.81
C VAL A 375 1.15 17.55 14.28
N GLU A 376 1.79 16.67 13.54
CA GLU A 376 1.66 15.22 13.75
C GLU A 376 2.76 14.67 14.66
N SER A 377 2.35 13.86 15.65
CA SER A 377 3.30 13.11 16.48
C SER A 377 4.01 12.04 15.64
N GLY A 378 3.26 11.19 14.94
CA GLY A 378 3.81 10.02 14.27
C GLY A 378 4.38 8.96 15.20
N ALA A 379 4.34 9.18 16.52
CA ALA A 379 4.77 8.19 17.49
C ALA A 379 3.89 6.95 17.39
N LEU A 380 4.55 5.80 17.40
CA LEU A 380 3.89 4.50 17.46
C LEU A 380 4.29 3.79 18.74
N ARG A 381 3.29 3.29 19.46
CA ARG A 381 3.49 2.44 20.63
C ARG A 381 2.93 1.06 20.35
N ILE A 382 3.74 0.03 20.60
CA ILE A 382 3.34 -1.38 20.54
C ILE A 382 3.60 -1.96 21.92
N ASP A 383 2.56 -2.51 22.55
CA ASP A 383 2.61 -3.07 23.91
C ASP A 383 3.25 -2.13 24.94
N GLY A 384 2.93 -0.83 24.85
CA GLY A 384 3.43 0.21 25.76
C GLY A 384 4.84 0.72 25.47
N ARG A 385 5.59 0.10 24.56
CA ARG A 385 6.93 0.55 24.13
C ARG A 385 6.83 1.48 22.93
N VAL A 386 7.58 2.59 22.96
CA VAL A 386 7.69 3.51 21.82
C VAL A 386 8.58 2.86 20.77
N VAL A 387 7.99 2.57 19.61
CA VAL A 387 8.65 1.92 18.48
C VAL A 387 9.11 2.96 17.47
N ASP A 388 8.26 3.94 17.17
CA ASP A 388 8.62 5.13 16.40
C ASP A 388 8.56 6.35 17.34
N ALA A 389 9.63 7.14 17.38
CA ALA A 389 9.69 8.35 18.18
C ALA A 389 8.76 9.45 17.62
N PRO A 390 8.20 10.32 18.47
CA PRO A 390 7.42 11.47 18.02
C PRO A 390 8.26 12.44 17.19
N SER A 391 7.62 13.19 16.30
CA SER A 391 8.28 14.22 15.51
C SER A 391 8.87 15.30 16.42
N PRO A 392 10.02 15.89 16.05
CA PRO A 392 10.65 16.94 16.86
C PRO A 392 9.74 18.15 17.08
N ARG A 393 8.96 18.54 16.05
CA ARG A 393 8.04 19.68 16.12
C ARG A 393 6.89 19.41 17.09
N TRP A 394 6.27 18.22 17.01
CA TRP A 394 5.22 17.83 17.94
C TRP A 394 5.73 17.76 19.38
N SER A 395 6.92 17.18 19.59
CA SER A 395 7.51 17.04 20.93
C SER A 395 7.79 18.40 21.60
N ARG A 396 8.29 19.37 20.83
CA ARG A 396 8.49 20.75 21.32
C ARG A 396 7.17 21.44 21.63
N ALA A 397 6.16 21.28 20.75
CA ALA A 397 4.84 21.85 20.97
C ALA A 397 4.18 21.30 22.23
N GLN A 398 4.26 19.98 22.44
CA GLN A 398 3.76 19.29 23.62
C GLN A 398 4.42 19.80 24.92
N ALA A 399 5.74 20.02 24.92
CA ALA A 399 6.44 20.58 26.08
C ALA A 399 5.99 22.03 26.39
N ILE A 400 5.95 22.90 25.37
CA ILE A 400 5.56 24.31 25.54
C ILE A 400 4.11 24.47 26.00
N ALA A 401 3.19 23.67 25.44
CA ALA A 401 1.77 23.74 25.77
C ALA A 401 1.42 23.08 27.10
N GLY A 402 2.23 22.11 27.57
CA GLY A 402 2.07 21.46 28.87
C GLY A 402 2.46 22.35 30.06
N ASP A 403 3.42 23.25 29.88
CA ASP A 403 3.86 24.19 30.91
C ASP A 403 2.91 25.40 31.02
N ALA A 404 1.80 25.21 31.73
CA ALA A 404 0.85 26.21 32.26
C ALA A 404 0.72 27.55 31.47
N GLY A 405 0.37 27.47 30.18
CA GLY A 405 -0.49 28.42 29.44
C GLY A 405 -0.33 29.93 29.64
N GLY A 406 0.88 30.45 29.85
CA GLY A 406 1.15 31.89 29.89
C GLY A 406 1.31 32.51 28.49
N ALA A 407 1.33 33.85 28.39
CA ALA A 407 1.54 34.55 27.11
C ALA A 407 2.83 34.12 26.39
N GLY A 408 3.90 33.81 27.13
CA GLY A 408 5.15 33.31 26.57
C GLY A 408 5.04 31.94 25.87
N SER A 409 4.08 31.09 26.27
CA SER A 409 3.83 29.81 25.61
C SER A 409 3.16 30.00 24.25
N THR A 410 2.29 31.01 24.12
CA THR A 410 1.61 31.34 22.86
C THR A 410 2.60 31.83 21.80
N ASP A 411 3.51 32.75 22.16
CA ASP A 411 4.54 33.25 21.25
C ASP A 411 5.51 32.15 20.81
N ALA A 412 5.89 31.27 21.74
CA ALA A 412 6.77 30.13 21.45
C ALA A 412 6.11 29.11 20.50
N LEU A 413 4.80 28.84 20.66
CA LEU A 413 4.05 28.00 19.72
C LEU A 413 3.89 28.68 18.35
N ALA A 414 3.68 30.00 18.32
CA ALA A 414 3.64 30.76 17.07
C ALA A 414 4.98 30.68 16.32
N ALA A 415 6.11 30.74 17.04
CA ALA A 415 7.45 30.58 16.47
C ALA A 415 7.69 29.18 15.88
N LEU A 416 6.97 28.15 16.33
CA LEU A 416 6.94 26.81 15.70
C LEU A 416 5.99 26.74 14.49
N GLY A 417 5.40 27.87 14.08
CA GLY A 417 4.43 27.96 12.99
C GLY A 417 3.08 27.32 13.30
N ILE A 418 2.74 27.15 14.57
CA ILE A 418 1.47 26.57 15.03
C ILE A 418 0.50 27.71 15.22
N GLY A 419 -0.59 27.78 14.45
CA GLY A 419 -1.54 28.90 14.49
C GLY A 419 -2.72 28.67 15.43
N VAL A 420 -3.07 27.41 15.69
CA VAL A 420 -4.22 27.03 16.53
C VAL A 420 -3.80 25.89 17.46
N VAL A 421 -4.16 26.01 18.74
CA VAL A 421 -3.93 24.99 19.76
C VAL A 421 -5.28 24.54 20.31
N VAL A 422 -5.51 23.23 20.34
CA VAL A 422 -6.73 22.62 20.88
C VAL A 422 -6.37 21.81 22.12
N TYR A 423 -6.97 22.16 23.24
CA TYR A 423 -6.74 21.53 24.54
C TYR A 423 -7.75 20.40 24.81
N PRO A 424 -7.45 19.45 25.72
CA PRO A 424 -8.34 18.33 26.05
C PRO A 424 -9.70 18.76 26.63
N ASP A 425 -9.76 19.94 27.26
CA ASP A 425 -10.98 20.55 27.79
C ASP A 425 -11.87 21.20 26.71
N GLY A 426 -11.46 21.14 25.44
CA GLY A 426 -12.16 21.74 24.31
C GLY A 426 -11.81 23.21 24.07
N ARG A 427 -10.95 23.81 24.90
CA ARG A 427 -10.47 25.18 24.68
C ARG A 427 -9.64 25.26 23.41
N VAL A 428 -9.91 26.28 22.60
CA VAL A 428 -9.17 26.57 21.37
C VAL A 428 -8.46 27.92 21.56
N VAL A 429 -7.15 27.94 21.36
CA VAL A 429 -6.32 29.15 21.50
C VAL A 429 -5.64 29.44 20.16
N GLU A 430 -5.77 30.66 19.68
CA GLU A 430 -5.02 31.15 18.52
C GLU A 430 -3.70 31.77 18.97
N THR A 431 -2.63 31.47 18.25
CA THR A 431 -1.27 31.95 18.59
C THR A 431 -0.83 33.17 17.80
N GLY A 432 -1.54 33.50 16.72
CA GLY A 432 -1.16 34.54 15.76
C GLY A 432 -0.26 34.07 14.62
N ALA A 433 0.23 32.82 14.60
CA ALA A 433 0.99 32.32 13.45
C ALA A 433 0.10 32.24 12.18
N PRO A 434 0.58 32.75 11.03
CA PRO A 434 -0.20 32.78 9.80
C PRO A 434 -0.32 31.38 9.16
N ALA A 435 -1.27 31.25 8.24
CA ALA A 435 -1.36 30.03 7.42
C ALA A 435 -0.10 29.88 6.55
N ARG A 436 0.48 28.68 6.52
CA ARG A 436 1.61 28.37 5.65
C ARG A 436 1.10 28.09 4.25
N GLN A 437 1.71 28.71 3.25
CA GLN A 437 1.40 28.41 1.85
C GLN A 437 1.68 26.94 1.54
N LEU A 438 0.97 26.40 0.55
CA LEU A 438 1.26 25.07 0.03
C LEU A 438 2.67 25.05 -0.59
N PRO A 439 3.44 23.96 -0.42
CA PRO A 439 4.82 23.87 -0.87
C PRO A 439 4.85 23.82 -2.40
N PRO A 440 5.46 24.81 -3.10
CA PRO A 440 5.47 24.83 -4.57
C PRO A 440 6.13 23.59 -5.17
N ALA A 441 7.19 23.07 -4.51
CA ALA A 441 7.86 21.84 -4.93
C ALA A 441 6.93 20.61 -4.82
N GLY A 442 6.14 20.49 -3.76
CA GLY A 442 5.17 19.41 -3.61
C GLY A 442 4.07 19.47 -4.67
N LEU A 443 3.56 20.67 -4.96
CA LEU A 443 2.60 20.88 -6.04
C LEU A 443 3.19 20.52 -7.42
N ALA A 444 4.44 20.92 -7.70
CA ALA A 444 5.11 20.61 -8.95
C ALA A 444 5.35 19.10 -9.12
N LEU A 445 5.82 18.42 -8.08
CA LEU A 445 6.01 16.97 -8.09
C LEU A 445 4.69 16.22 -8.27
N PHE A 446 3.62 16.66 -7.60
CA PHE A 446 2.29 16.10 -7.76
C PHE A 446 1.74 16.31 -9.18
N ALA A 447 1.86 17.52 -9.73
CA ALA A 447 1.44 17.83 -11.10
C ALA A 447 2.22 17.00 -12.13
N LEU A 448 3.53 16.83 -11.93
CA LEU A 448 4.37 15.98 -12.77
C LEU A 448 3.90 14.52 -12.73
N TRP A 449 3.62 13.99 -11.54
CA TRP A 449 3.07 12.64 -11.36
C TRP A 449 1.70 12.47 -12.03
N TRP A 450 0.83 13.48 -11.93
CA TRP A 450 -0.49 13.46 -12.55
C TRP A 450 -0.42 13.47 -14.08
N ALA A 451 0.51 14.23 -14.65
CA ALA A 451 0.73 14.31 -16.10
C ALA A 451 1.52 13.11 -16.67
N ALA A 452 2.27 12.38 -15.82
CA ALA A 452 3.21 11.34 -16.22
C ALA A 452 2.63 10.24 -17.13
N PRO A 453 1.39 9.74 -16.95
CA PRO A 453 0.80 8.75 -17.86
C PRO A 453 0.68 9.28 -19.30
N LEU A 454 0.32 10.56 -19.46
CA LEU A 454 0.18 11.18 -20.78
C LEU A 454 1.54 11.32 -21.46
N LEU A 455 2.55 11.76 -20.70
CA LEU A 455 3.93 11.90 -21.18
C LEU A 455 4.57 10.56 -21.57
N ALA A 456 4.32 9.51 -20.78
CA ALA A 456 4.85 8.17 -21.03
C ALA A 456 4.15 7.45 -22.19
N VAL A 457 2.90 7.79 -22.51
CA VAL A 457 2.18 7.30 -23.70
C VAL A 457 2.61 8.06 -24.96
N ALA A 458 2.93 9.36 -24.85
CA ALA A 458 3.34 10.19 -25.98
C ALA A 458 4.80 9.96 -26.44
N ALA A 459 5.66 9.38 -25.59
CA ALA A 459 7.06 9.11 -25.93
C ALA A 459 7.18 8.11 -27.11
N PRO A 460 7.86 8.45 -28.21
CA PRO A 460 7.97 7.58 -29.38
C PRO A 460 8.64 6.26 -28.99
N ALA A 461 8.08 5.14 -29.45
CA ALA A 461 8.72 3.85 -29.32
C ALA A 461 10.06 3.90 -30.08
N GLY A 462 11.17 3.82 -29.34
CA GLY A 462 12.50 3.75 -29.96
C GLY A 462 12.59 2.61 -30.98
N PRO A 463 13.51 2.71 -31.96
CA PRO A 463 13.58 1.75 -33.05
C PRO A 463 13.77 0.33 -32.48
N ALA A 464 12.90 -0.59 -32.92
CA ALA A 464 13.04 -1.99 -32.61
C ALA A 464 14.42 -2.46 -33.10
N THR A 465 15.27 -2.91 -32.18
CA THR A 465 16.55 -3.53 -32.51
C THR A 465 16.31 -4.66 -33.50
N GLY A 466 16.84 -4.48 -34.70
CA GLY A 466 16.52 -5.27 -35.88
C GLY A 466 16.72 -6.77 -35.69
N THR A 467 15.76 -7.52 -36.18
CA THR A 467 15.91 -8.93 -36.55
C THR A 467 17.15 -9.08 -37.44
N ALA A 468 18.14 -9.82 -36.96
CA ALA A 468 19.28 -10.23 -37.77
C ALA A 468 18.77 -10.93 -39.04
N ARG A 469 19.06 -10.33 -40.21
CA ARG A 469 18.90 -11.01 -41.50
C ARG A 469 19.84 -12.21 -41.51
N VAL A 470 19.26 -13.40 -41.53
CA VAL A 470 19.95 -14.64 -41.87
C VAL A 470 20.29 -14.57 -43.35
N ASN A 471 21.56 -14.37 -43.68
CA ASN A 471 22.06 -14.50 -45.05
C ASN A 471 22.01 -15.99 -45.45
N GLY A 472 21.28 -16.28 -46.53
CA GLY A 472 21.23 -17.60 -47.15
C GLY A 472 22.57 -18.01 -47.81
N PRO A 473 22.76 -19.30 -48.11
CA PRO A 473 24.05 -19.83 -48.56
C PRO A 473 24.38 -19.39 -50.00
N ARG A 474 25.62 -18.91 -50.19
CA ARG A 474 26.22 -18.70 -51.51
C ARG A 474 26.40 -20.05 -52.22
N LYS A 475 25.84 -20.19 -53.42
CA LYS A 475 26.29 -21.17 -54.41
C LYS A 475 27.51 -20.61 -55.12
N GLN A 476 28.58 -21.41 -55.22
CA GLN A 476 29.66 -21.28 -56.20
C GLN A 476 29.53 -22.47 -57.17
N PRO A 477 29.89 -22.32 -58.45
CA PRO A 477 30.75 -23.25 -59.14
C PRO A 477 32.23 -22.94 -58.87
#